data_AF-A0A535DYJ3-F1
#
_entry.id   AF-A0A535DYJ3-F1
#
_cell.length_a   1.000
_cell.length_b   1.000
_cell.length_c   1.000
_cell.angle_alpha   90.00
_cell.angle_beta   90.00
_cell.angle_gamma   90.00
#
_symmetry.space_group_name_H-M   'P 1'
#
loop_
_entity.id
_entity.type
_entity.pdbx_description
1 polymer ?
#
loop_
_entity_poly.entity_id
_entity_poly.type
_entity_poly.pdbx_seq_one_letter_code
_entity_poly.pdbx_strand_id
1 'polypeptide(L)' 'MVSFELTDEQREIRDWVHAFAEKEIRPVAAQYDESEEFPWPVVKKAAEVGL' A
#
# COMPACT_ATOMS: atom_id res chain seq x y z
N MET A 1 11.13 -21.06 22.58
CA MET A 1 11.84 -19.88 22.03
C MET A 1 10.87 -19.24 21.05
N VAL A 2 10.55 -17.95 21.19
CA VAL A 2 9.62 -17.26 20.27
C VAL A 2 10.41 -16.85 19.01
N SER A 3 9.88 -17.13 17.82
CA SER A 3 10.45 -16.68 16.55
C SER A 3 9.97 -15.25 16.24
N PHE A 4 10.84 -14.42 15.68
CA PHE A 4 10.51 -13.08 15.18
C PHE A 4 10.17 -13.08 13.68
N GLU A 5 10.19 -14.24 13.05
CA GLU A 5 9.76 -14.37 11.66
C GLU A 5 8.25 -14.12 11.56
N LEU A 6 7.85 -13.48 10.46
CA LEU A 6 6.44 -13.34 10.12
C LEU A 6 5.82 -14.74 9.96
N THR A 7 4.52 -14.86 10.22
CA THR A 7 3.75 -16.01 9.76
C THR A 7 3.57 -15.95 8.24
N ASP A 8 3.15 -17.06 7.63
CA ASP A 8 2.81 -17.07 6.19
C ASP A 8 1.71 -16.06 5.87
N GLU A 9 0.64 -16.03 6.66
CA GLU A 9 -0.46 -15.06 6.52
C GLU A 9 0.04 -13.60 6.62
N GLN A 10 0.96 -13.30 7.55
CA GLN A 10 1.53 -11.96 7.66
C GLN A 10 2.40 -11.59 6.45
N ARG A 11 3.14 -12.55 5.88
CA ARG A 11 3.89 -12.33 4.63
C ARG A 11 2.94 -12.05 3.47
N GLU A 12 1.87 -12.83 3.34
CA GLU A 12 0.87 -12.65 2.28
C GLU A 12 0.22 -11.26 2.35
N ILE A 13 -0.19 -10.82 3.54
CA ILE A 13 -0.76 -9.47 3.74
C ILE A 13 0.27 -8.40 3.36
N ARG A 14 1.52 -8.53 3.83
CA ARG A 14 2.59 -7.57 3.51
C ARG A 14 2.82 -7.47 2.01
N ASP A 15 2.91 -8.62 1.34
CA ASP A 15 3.21 -8.68 -0.09
C ASP A 15 2.03 -8.13 -0.93
N TRP A 16 0.79 -8.37 -0.49
CA TRP A 16 -0.41 -7.78 -1.09
C TRP A 16 -0.44 -6.25 -0.96
N VAL A 17 -0.23 -5.72 0.25
CA VAL A 17 -0.18 -4.27 0.50
C VAL A 17 0.97 -3.62 -0.29
N HIS A 18 2.13 -4.27 -0.35
CA HIS A 18 3.27 -3.78 -1.11
C HIS A 18 2.97 -3.68 -2.61
N ALA A 19 2.33 -4.71 -3.18
CA ALA A 19 1.96 -4.73 -4.59
C ALA A 19 0.94 -3.63 -4.93
N PHE A 20 -0.01 -3.33 -4.04
CA PHE A 20 -0.90 -2.17 -4.20
C PHE A 20 -0.11 -0.86 -4.21
N ALA A 21 0.78 -0.66 -3.23
CA ALA A 21 1.57 0.56 -3.11
C ALA A 21 2.49 0.78 -4.33
N GLU A 22 3.11 -0.27 -4.86
CA GLU A 22 3.94 -0.18 -6.07
C GLU A 22 3.16 0.26 -7.31
N LYS A 23 1.93 -0.24 -7.47
CA LYS A 23 1.12 0.00 -8.67
C LYS A 23 0.33 1.30 -8.60
N GLU A 24 -0.17 1.65 -7.42
CA GLU A 24 -1.17 2.72 -7.25
C GLU A 24 -0.62 3.96 -6.53
N ILE A 25 0.34 3.81 -5.62
CA ILE A 25 0.90 4.94 -4.83
C ILE A 25 2.20 5.46 -5.49
N ARG A 26 3.19 4.57 -5.69
CA ARG A 26 4.54 4.94 -6.15
C ARG A 26 4.55 5.78 -7.44
N PRO A 27 3.73 5.51 -8.47
CA PRO A 27 3.79 6.26 -9.73
C PRO A 27 3.35 7.73 -9.60
N VAL A 28 2.50 8.04 -8.61
CA VAL A 28 1.90 9.37 -8.42
C VAL A 28 2.45 10.10 -7.19
N ALA A 29 3.30 9.44 -6.39
CA ALA A 29 3.77 9.98 -5.11
C ALA A 29 4.45 11.35 -5.25
N ALA A 30 5.37 11.52 -6.21
CA ALA A 30 6.08 12.78 -6.41
C ALA A 30 5.14 13.92 -6.85
N GLN A 31 4.14 13.61 -7.68
CA GLN A 31 3.15 14.60 -8.11
C GLN A 31 2.34 15.13 -6.92
N TYR A 32 1.87 14.23 -6.05
CA TYR A 32 1.08 14.61 -4.87
C TYR A 32 1.92 15.29 -3.78
N ASP A 33 3.21 14.98 -3.70
CA ASP A 33 4.16 15.70 -2.84
C ASP A 33 4.35 17.14 -3.32
N GLU A 34 4.57 17.33 -4.63
CA GLU A 34 4.76 18.67 -5.23
C GLU A 34 3.48 19.52 -5.19
N SER A 35 2.31 18.92 -5.43
CA SER A 35 1.04 19.65 -5.48
C SER A 35 0.40 19.89 -4.12
N GLU A 36 0.87 19.20 -3.07
CA GLU A 36 0.25 19.14 -1.73
C GLU A 36 -1.24 18.73 -1.75
N GLU A 37 -1.70 18.10 -2.83
CA GLU A 37 -3.09 17.64 -2.95
C GLU A 37 -3.29 16.28 -2.27
N PHE A 38 -4.50 16.05 -1.77
CA PHE A 38 -4.84 14.75 -1.20
C PHE A 38 -5.19 13.72 -2.30
N PRO A 39 -4.56 12.51 -2.30
CA PRO A 39 -4.70 11.52 -3.37
C PRO A 39 -5.99 10.70 -3.26
N TRP A 40 -7.15 11.36 -3.30
CA TRP A 40 -8.46 10.70 -3.25
C TRP A 40 -8.64 9.53 -4.25
N PRO A 41 -8.13 9.59 -5.50
CA PRO A 41 -8.24 8.46 -6.41
C PRO A 41 -7.56 7.19 -5.86
N VAL A 42 -6.40 7.32 -5.23
CA VAL A 42 -5.66 6.18 -4.66
C VAL A 42 -6.37 5.63 -3.45
N VAL A 43 -6.86 6.50 -2.55
CA VAL A 43 -7.61 6.09 -1.35
C VAL A 43 -8.90 5.34 -1.72
N LYS A 44 -9.62 5.79 -2.74
CA LYS A 44 -10.82 5.09 -3.22
C LYS A 44 -10.49 3.69 -3.75
N LYS A 45 -9.41 3.55 -4.52
CA LYS A 45 -8.96 2.23 -5.00
C LYS A 45 -8.56 1.30 -3.86
N ALA A 46 -7.89 1.81 -2.82
CA ALA A 46 -7.56 1.02 -1.63
C ALA A 46 -8.83 0.48 -0.97
N ALA A 47 -9.82 1.34 -0.73
CA ALA A 47 -11.08 0.95 -0.12
C ALA A 47 -11.86 -0.10 -0.94
N GLU A 48 -11.82 -0.02 -2.27
CA GLU A 48 -12.46 -1.00 -3.17
C GLU A 48 -11.86 -2.41 -3.04
N VAL A 49 -10.57 -2.52 -2.71
CA VAL A 49 -9.88 -3.81 -2.55
C VAL A 49 -9.79 -4.26 -1.09
N GLY A 50 -10.28 -3.46 -0.14
CA GLY A 50 -10.23 -3.77 1.30
C GLY A 50 -8.93 -3.35 2.00
N LEU A 51 -8.24 -2.33 1.48
CA LEU A 51 -7.08 -1.67 2.07
C LEU A 51 -7.42 -0.30 2.67
#